data_AF-K2EMG6-F1
#
_entry.id   AF-K2EMG6-F1
#
_cell.length_a   1.000
_cell.length_b   1.000
_cell.length_c   1.000
_cell.angle_alpha   90.00
_cell.angle_beta   90.00
_cell.angle_gamma   90.00
#
_symmetry.space_group_name_H-M   'P 1'
#
loop_
_entity.id
_entity.type
_entity.pdbx_description
1 polymer ?
#
loop_
_entity_poly.entity_id
_entity_poly.type
_entity_poly.pdbx_seq_one_letter_code
_entity_poly.pdbx_strand_id
1 'polypeptide(L)'
;MKKNLLLLAIFSLLSFAGASSAQAIMTEEERTAKKSEIKAAREEKREEMIQKKEEKVEKRCAKVQEKIQSRIENFGDGKEKHMAVYKNMVDRISKFIERLSAEGYDTSKVKADLEVLKGKIEKFSTDKDARLARLDETKNYACGKSDGEFKAKLAEARTALKLVHADAADIRKYMLNTVRPDIQALKKQKIETKKTTEGSKAEEPELE
;
A
#
# COMPACT_ATOMS: atom_id res chain seq x y z
N MET A 1 18.12 -0.20 -35.78
CA MET A 1 19.04 -1.33 -36.02
C MET A 1 18.29 -2.58 -35.58
N LYS A 2 17.94 -3.59 -36.38
CA LYS A 2 18.45 -4.12 -37.65
C LYS A 2 17.27 -4.39 -38.60
N LYS A 3 17.49 -4.13 -39.89
CA LYS A 3 16.62 -4.44 -41.02
C LYS A 3 16.96 -5.86 -41.50
N ASN A 4 15.98 -6.70 -41.80
CA ASN A 4 16.20 -7.91 -42.60
C ASN A 4 15.38 -7.82 -43.88
N LEU A 5 16.12 -7.90 -44.97
CA LEU A 5 15.79 -7.65 -46.35
C LEU A 5 16.17 -8.93 -47.14
N LEU A 6 15.32 -9.30 -48.10
CA LEU A 6 15.57 -10.11 -49.30
C LEU A 6 16.06 -11.57 -49.15
N LEU A 7 15.30 -12.50 -49.74
CA LEU A 7 15.75 -13.25 -50.93
C LEU A 7 14.58 -13.85 -51.72
N LEU A 8 14.78 -13.84 -53.04
CA LEU A 8 13.87 -14.12 -54.16
C LEU A 8 13.96 -15.58 -54.63
N ALA A 9 12.97 -15.95 -55.47
CA ALA A 9 12.88 -17.11 -56.37
C ALA A 9 12.50 -18.44 -55.68
N ILE A 10 11.59 -19.27 -56.20
CA ILE A 10 11.53 -19.80 -57.57
C ILE A 10 10.08 -20.07 -57.98
N PHE A 11 9.79 -19.65 -59.20
CA PHE A 11 8.61 -19.97 -60.01
C PHE A 11 8.67 -21.47 -60.38
N SER A 12 7.82 -22.30 -59.77
CA SER A 12 7.56 -23.66 -60.25
C SER A 12 6.13 -23.71 -60.80
N LEU A 13 6.06 -23.56 -62.13
CA LEU A 13 4.93 -23.94 -62.97
C LEU A 13 4.71 -25.46 -62.83
N LEU A 14 3.79 -25.85 -61.96
CA LEU A 14 3.17 -27.17 -61.96
C LEU A 14 1.72 -27.01 -62.40
N SER A 15 1.52 -27.21 -63.69
CA SER A 15 0.37 -27.82 -64.34
C SER A 15 -0.90 -27.95 -63.50
N PHE A 16 -1.76 -26.94 -63.59
CA PHE A 16 -3.17 -27.05 -63.20
C PHE A 16 -3.88 -27.98 -64.21
N ALA A 17 -3.69 -29.28 -64.05
CA ALA A 17 -4.51 -30.29 -64.70
C ALA A 17 -5.94 -30.15 -64.15
N GLY A 18 -6.90 -30.04 -65.06
CA GLY A 18 -8.27 -29.59 -64.80
C GLY A 18 -8.95 -30.29 -63.63
N ALA A 19 -9.37 -29.49 -62.66
CA ALA A 19 -10.42 -29.88 -61.74
C ALA A 19 -11.73 -29.95 -62.52
N SER A 20 -12.11 -31.15 -62.94
CA SER A 20 -13.48 -31.46 -63.36
C SER A 20 -14.41 -31.14 -62.20
N SER A 21 -15.12 -30.03 -62.29
CA SER A 21 -16.12 -29.62 -61.30
C SER A 21 -17.36 -30.50 -61.44
N ALA A 22 -17.30 -31.72 -60.91
CA ALA A 22 -18.49 -32.46 -60.55
C ALA A 22 -19.15 -31.73 -59.37
N GLN A 23 -20.07 -30.81 -59.68
CA GLN A 23 -20.99 -30.28 -58.69
C GLN A 23 -21.93 -31.42 -58.29
N ALA A 24 -21.54 -32.17 -57.26
CA ALA A 24 -22.44 -33.12 -56.61
C ALA A 24 -23.64 -32.32 -56.10
N ILE A 25 -24.80 -32.55 -56.71
CA ILE A 25 -26.08 -32.02 -56.25
C ILE A 25 -26.37 -32.73 -54.93
N MET A 26 -25.99 -32.10 -53.81
CA MET A 26 -26.32 -32.60 -52.48
C MET A 26 -27.83 -32.70 -52.35
N THR A 27 -28.30 -33.81 -51.79
CA THR A 27 -29.73 -33.99 -51.55
C THR A 27 -30.22 -33.05 -50.46
N GLU A 28 -31.51 -32.73 -50.47
CA GLU A 28 -32.10 -31.80 -49.49
C GLU A 28 -31.99 -32.35 -48.04
N GLU A 29 -32.02 -33.67 -47.89
CA GLU A 29 -31.70 -34.39 -46.65
C GLU A 29 -30.26 -34.17 -46.18
N GLU A 30 -29.26 -34.33 -47.05
CA GLU A 30 -27.86 -34.10 -46.67
C GLU A 30 -27.60 -32.63 -46.28
N ARG A 31 -28.27 -31.68 -46.94
CA ARG A 31 -28.16 -30.25 -46.64
C ARG A 31 -28.77 -29.90 -45.28
N THR A 32 -29.89 -30.53 -44.93
CA THR A 32 -30.54 -30.33 -43.62
C THR A 32 -29.74 -30.97 -42.50
N ALA A 33 -29.25 -32.20 -42.67
CA ALA A 33 -28.35 -32.88 -41.72
C ALA A 33 -27.07 -32.09 -41.44
N LYS A 34 -26.38 -31.61 -42.49
CA LYS A 34 -25.18 -30.76 -42.35
C LYS A 34 -25.47 -29.44 -41.64
N LYS A 35 -26.67 -28.86 -41.84
CA LYS A 35 -27.07 -27.63 -41.14
C LYS A 35 -27.35 -27.87 -39.65
N SER A 36 -27.92 -29.03 -39.27
CA SER A 36 -28.07 -29.41 -37.86
C SER A 36 -26.72 -29.68 -37.19
N GLU A 37 -25.80 -30.36 -37.85
CA GLU A 37 -24.44 -30.60 -37.31
C GLU A 37 -23.67 -29.29 -37.10
N ILE A 38 -23.70 -28.37 -38.07
CA ILE A 38 -23.06 -27.06 -37.93
C ILE A 38 -23.68 -26.25 -36.78
N LYS A 39 -24.99 -26.37 -36.55
CA LYS A 39 -25.65 -25.71 -35.42
C LYS A 39 -25.21 -26.32 -34.09
N ALA A 40 -25.23 -27.65 -33.97
CA ALA A 40 -24.78 -28.36 -32.77
C ALA A 40 -23.31 -28.03 -32.43
N ALA A 41 -22.41 -28.08 -33.42
CA ALA A 41 -21.00 -27.74 -33.22
C ALA A 41 -20.80 -26.26 -32.82
N ARG A 42 -21.67 -25.35 -33.28
CA ARG A 42 -21.63 -23.93 -32.87
C ARG A 42 -22.12 -23.74 -31.44
N GLU A 43 -23.14 -24.49 -31.01
CA GLU A 43 -23.67 -24.46 -29.65
C GLU A 43 -22.65 -25.04 -28.65
N GLU A 44 -22.08 -26.21 -28.94
CA GLU A 44 -21.01 -26.82 -28.13
C GLU A 44 -19.81 -25.88 -27.97
N LYS A 45 -19.34 -25.30 -29.09
CA LYS A 45 -18.25 -24.31 -29.04
C LYS A 45 -18.62 -23.06 -28.24
N ARG A 46 -19.90 -22.64 -28.25
CA ARG A 46 -20.36 -21.50 -27.46
C ARG A 46 -20.35 -21.83 -25.97
N GLU A 47 -20.79 -23.02 -25.58
CA GLU A 47 -20.76 -23.50 -24.20
C GLU A 47 -19.32 -23.63 -23.69
N GLU A 48 -18.43 -24.22 -24.48
CA GLU A 48 -17.00 -24.32 -24.17
C GLU A 48 -16.37 -22.91 -23.99
N MET A 49 -16.75 -21.95 -24.84
CA MET A 49 -16.29 -20.56 -24.69
C MET A 49 -16.84 -19.88 -23.44
N ILE A 50 -18.06 -20.19 -23.00
CA ILE A 50 -18.65 -19.66 -21.77
C ILE A 50 -17.90 -20.23 -20.56
N GLN A 51 -17.73 -21.55 -20.49
CA GLN A 51 -17.00 -22.22 -19.41
C GLN A 51 -15.55 -21.69 -19.30
N LYS A 52 -14.83 -21.58 -20.42
CA LYS A 52 -13.47 -20.99 -20.43
C LYS A 52 -13.44 -19.52 -19.99
N LYS A 53 -14.51 -18.76 -20.22
CA LYS A 53 -14.61 -17.37 -19.75
C LYS A 53 -14.83 -17.34 -18.25
N GLU A 54 -15.74 -18.16 -17.73
CA GLU A 54 -16.04 -18.28 -16.30
C GLU A 54 -14.80 -18.71 -15.52
N GLU A 55 -14.12 -19.78 -15.96
CA GLU A 55 -12.86 -20.24 -15.36
C GLU A 55 -11.78 -19.15 -15.34
N LYS A 56 -11.64 -18.36 -16.41
CA LYS A 56 -10.70 -17.24 -16.46
C LYS A 56 -11.08 -16.12 -15.50
N VAL A 57 -12.37 -15.84 -15.34
CA VAL A 57 -12.88 -14.84 -14.39
C VAL A 57 -12.58 -15.30 -12.97
N GLU A 58 -12.90 -16.54 -12.62
CA GLU A 58 -12.61 -17.13 -11.30
C GLU A 58 -11.12 -17.12 -10.96
N LYS A 59 -10.26 -17.54 -11.90
CA LYS A 59 -8.79 -17.50 -11.70
C LYS A 59 -8.26 -16.08 -11.50
N ARG A 60 -8.81 -15.09 -12.22
CA ARG A 60 -8.43 -13.68 -12.03
C ARG A 60 -8.87 -13.18 -10.66
N CYS A 61 -10.09 -13.54 -10.28
CA CYS A 61 -10.68 -13.27 -8.99
C CYS A 61 -9.83 -13.74 -7.82
N ALA A 62 -9.50 -15.04 -7.80
CA ALA A 62 -8.67 -15.64 -6.76
C ALA A 62 -7.31 -14.91 -6.65
N LYS A 63 -6.67 -14.60 -7.79
CA LYS A 63 -5.41 -13.85 -7.81
C LYS A 63 -5.53 -12.43 -7.28
N VAL A 64 -6.65 -11.75 -7.51
CA VAL A 64 -6.88 -10.39 -6.99
C VAL A 64 -7.09 -10.46 -5.48
N GLN A 65 -7.91 -11.40 -5.00
CA GLN A 65 -8.15 -11.61 -3.57
C GLN A 65 -6.87 -11.97 -2.82
N GLU A 66 -6.05 -12.88 -3.36
CA GLU A 66 -4.74 -13.26 -2.83
C GLU A 66 -3.81 -12.04 -2.74
N LYS A 67 -3.75 -11.21 -3.80
CA LYS A 67 -2.97 -9.98 -3.79
C LYS A 67 -3.45 -8.99 -2.73
N ILE A 68 -4.77 -8.83 -2.57
CA ILE A 68 -5.33 -7.94 -1.54
C ILE A 68 -4.97 -8.46 -0.15
N GLN A 69 -5.11 -9.78 0.07
CA GLN A 69 -4.76 -10.43 1.33
C GLN A 69 -3.28 -10.22 1.67
N SER A 70 -2.37 -10.51 0.74
CA SER A 70 -0.93 -10.28 0.92
C SER A 70 -0.63 -8.80 1.22
N ARG A 71 -1.36 -7.85 0.61
CA ARG A 71 -1.19 -6.43 0.93
C ARG A 71 -1.65 -6.11 2.34
N ILE A 72 -2.78 -6.65 2.79
CA ILE A 72 -3.30 -6.45 4.16
C ILE A 72 -2.28 -6.95 5.18
N GLU A 73 -1.73 -8.16 5.01
CA GLU A 73 -0.70 -8.74 5.87
C GLU A 73 0.55 -7.87 5.92
N ASN A 74 1.11 -7.51 4.75
CA ASN A 74 2.28 -6.64 4.67
C ASN A 74 2.08 -5.27 5.36
N PHE A 75 0.87 -4.70 5.26
CA PHE A 75 0.55 -3.44 5.93
C PHE A 75 0.30 -3.61 7.43
N GLY A 76 -0.23 -4.76 7.86
CA GLY A 76 -0.34 -5.19 9.24
C GLY A 76 1.03 -5.30 9.91
N ASP A 77 1.94 -6.07 9.34
CA ASP A 77 3.33 -6.20 9.83
C ASP A 77 4.03 -4.84 9.88
N GLY A 78 3.82 -4.02 8.84
CA GLY A 78 4.34 -2.66 8.82
C GLY A 78 3.75 -1.79 9.94
N LYS A 79 2.54 -2.08 10.45
CA LYS A 79 1.91 -1.31 11.55
C LYS A 79 2.66 -1.63 12.82
N GLU A 80 2.82 -2.90 13.12
CA GLU A 80 3.52 -3.37 14.30
C GLU A 80 4.94 -2.81 14.37
N LYS A 81 5.67 -2.84 13.25
CA LYS A 81 7.01 -2.24 13.16
C LYS A 81 7.02 -0.75 13.49
N HIS A 82 6.10 0.04 12.93
CA HIS A 82 6.01 1.47 13.26
C HIS A 82 5.63 1.70 14.71
N MET A 83 4.64 0.95 15.23
CA MET A 83 4.19 1.09 16.61
C MET A 83 5.27 0.69 17.61
N ALA A 84 6.08 -0.33 17.32
CA ALA A 84 7.23 -0.70 18.14
C ALA A 84 8.27 0.44 18.20
N VAL A 85 8.55 1.09 17.07
CA VAL A 85 9.45 2.27 17.03
C VAL A 85 8.88 3.42 17.84
N TYR A 86 7.59 3.72 17.69
CA TYR A 86 6.94 4.81 18.41
C TYR A 86 6.84 4.55 19.92
N LYS A 87 6.55 3.31 20.34
CA LYS A 87 6.60 2.89 21.74
C LYS A 87 8.00 3.11 22.33
N ASN A 88 9.03 2.60 21.65
CA ASN A 88 10.41 2.78 22.11
C ASN A 88 10.81 4.26 22.21
N MET A 89 10.31 5.10 21.30
CA MET A 89 10.54 6.54 21.34
C MET A 89 9.88 7.19 22.57
N VAL A 90 8.59 6.90 22.81
CA VAL A 90 7.84 7.38 23.99
C VAL A 90 8.53 6.93 25.27
N ASP A 91 8.88 5.65 25.39
CA ASP A 91 9.52 5.08 26.58
C ASP A 91 10.85 5.77 26.91
N ARG A 92 11.66 6.09 25.89
CA ARG A 92 12.93 6.80 26.06
C ARG A 92 12.72 8.22 26.56
N ILE A 93 11.71 8.94 26.05
CA ILE A 93 11.39 10.30 26.48
C ILE A 93 10.84 10.28 27.92
N SER A 94 9.95 9.35 28.26
CA SER A 94 9.42 9.18 29.61
C SER A 94 10.53 8.94 30.63
N LYS A 95 11.43 7.99 30.38
CA LYS A 95 12.58 7.72 31.26
C LYS A 95 13.51 8.93 31.41
N PHE A 96 13.67 9.71 30.34
CA PHE A 96 14.45 10.94 30.37
C PHE A 96 13.81 12.01 31.26
N ILE A 97 12.49 12.19 31.14
CA ILE A 97 11.69 13.08 31.98
C ILE A 97 11.78 12.66 33.45
N GLU A 98 11.58 11.37 33.76
CA GLU A 98 11.63 10.85 35.13
C GLU A 98 12.97 11.14 35.80
N ARG A 99 14.08 10.80 35.12
CA ARG A 99 15.42 11.04 35.63
C ARG A 99 15.67 12.53 35.90
N LEU A 100 15.35 13.41 34.93
CA LEU A 100 15.60 14.84 35.11
C LEU A 100 14.67 15.48 36.14
N SER A 101 13.42 15.02 36.25
CA SER A 101 12.51 15.48 37.29
C SER A 101 13.04 15.12 38.68
N ALA A 102 13.62 13.92 38.85
CA ALA A 102 14.24 13.51 40.11
C ALA A 102 15.50 14.33 40.44
N GLU A 103 16.21 14.84 39.44
CA GLU A 103 17.36 15.74 39.60
C GLU A 103 16.98 17.23 39.80
N GLY A 104 15.67 17.53 39.89
CA GLY A 104 15.13 18.86 40.15
C GLY A 104 14.95 19.76 38.91
N TYR A 105 15.02 19.22 37.69
CA TYR A 105 14.78 20.00 36.48
C TYR A 105 13.28 20.22 36.25
N ASP A 106 12.91 21.37 35.67
CA ASP A 106 11.54 21.62 35.24
C ASP A 106 11.23 20.90 33.92
N THR A 107 10.55 19.76 34.04
CA THR A 107 10.19 18.90 32.91
C THR A 107 8.80 19.19 32.32
N SER A 108 8.12 20.24 32.78
CA SER A 108 6.73 20.55 32.41
C SER A 108 6.50 20.60 30.89
N LYS A 109 7.36 21.32 30.17
CA LYS A 109 7.25 21.47 28.72
C LYS A 109 7.40 20.15 27.97
N VAL A 110 8.47 19.39 28.27
CA VAL A 110 8.74 18.10 27.60
C VAL A 110 7.65 17.06 27.92
N LYS A 111 7.04 17.12 29.11
CA LYS A 111 5.85 16.31 29.46
C LYS A 111 4.65 16.67 28.58
N ALA A 112 4.36 17.96 28.40
CA ALA A 112 3.27 18.40 27.54
C ALA A 112 3.50 17.96 26.08
N ASP A 113 4.73 18.09 25.58
CA ASP A 113 5.07 17.65 24.22
C ASP A 113 4.92 16.14 24.04
N LEU A 114 5.26 15.35 25.06
CA LEU A 114 5.12 13.90 25.02
C LEU A 114 3.64 13.49 24.87
N GLU A 115 2.71 14.17 25.54
CA GLU A 115 1.28 13.90 25.40
C GLU A 115 0.77 14.25 23.99
N VAL A 116 1.22 15.38 23.43
CA VAL A 116 0.89 15.73 22.03
C VAL A 116 1.44 14.69 21.05
N LEU A 117 2.68 14.21 21.27
CA LEU A 117 3.29 13.17 20.47
C LEU A 117 2.49 11.85 20.53
N LYS A 118 2.04 11.44 21.72
CA LYS A 118 1.19 10.24 21.89
C LYS A 118 -0.11 10.36 21.10
N GLY A 119 -0.78 11.52 21.16
CA GLY A 119 -1.99 11.76 20.37
C GLY A 119 -1.75 11.65 18.86
N LYS A 120 -0.61 12.15 18.35
CA LYS A 120 -0.22 11.97 16.93
C LYS A 120 0.03 10.50 16.57
N ILE A 121 0.66 9.74 17.47
CA ILE A 121 0.90 8.29 17.29
C ILE A 121 -0.43 7.51 17.29
N GLU A 122 -1.36 7.85 18.17
CA GLU A 122 -2.70 7.25 18.22
C GLU A 122 -3.47 7.51 16.94
N LYS A 123 -3.46 8.77 16.46
CA LYS A 123 -4.07 9.12 15.17
C LYS A 123 -3.49 8.30 14.02
N PHE A 124 -2.16 8.19 13.94
CA PHE A 124 -1.50 7.34 12.94
C PHE A 124 -1.98 5.89 13.01
N SER A 125 -2.13 5.32 14.21
CA SER A 125 -2.62 3.95 14.39
C SER A 125 -4.05 3.80 13.86
N THR A 126 -4.94 4.73 14.25
CA THR A 126 -6.34 4.76 13.83
C THR A 126 -6.48 4.88 12.31
N ASP A 127 -5.76 5.80 11.68
CA ASP A 127 -5.81 5.99 10.22
C ASP A 127 -5.26 4.77 9.48
N LYS A 128 -4.30 4.05 10.08
CA LYS A 128 -3.77 2.80 9.54
C LYS A 128 -4.78 1.66 9.61
N ASP A 129 -5.53 1.55 10.69
CA ASP A 129 -6.62 0.58 10.84
C ASP A 129 -7.76 0.88 9.86
N ALA A 130 -8.14 2.16 9.75
CA ALA A 130 -9.14 2.60 8.79
C ALA A 130 -8.72 2.32 7.33
N ARG A 131 -7.42 2.34 7.03
CA ARG A 131 -6.91 1.94 5.71
C ARG A 131 -7.00 0.42 5.50
N LEU A 132 -6.62 -0.37 6.50
CA LEU A 132 -6.68 -1.84 6.42
C LEU A 132 -8.12 -2.32 6.24
N ALA A 133 -9.06 -1.75 6.99
CA ALA A 133 -10.49 -2.04 6.84
C ALA A 133 -10.99 -1.74 5.42
N ARG A 134 -10.67 -0.56 4.87
CA ARG A 134 -11.04 -0.21 3.48
C ARG A 134 -10.41 -1.14 2.44
N LEU A 135 -9.20 -1.63 2.66
CA LEU A 135 -8.59 -2.63 1.78
C LEU A 135 -9.30 -3.98 1.88
N ASP A 136 -9.68 -4.39 3.09
CA ASP A 136 -10.40 -5.64 3.31
C ASP A 136 -11.78 -5.62 2.64
N GLU A 137 -12.51 -4.50 2.76
CA GLU A 137 -13.79 -4.28 2.06
C GLU A 137 -13.70 -4.47 0.54
N THR A 138 -12.54 -4.17 -0.08
CA THR A 138 -12.39 -4.37 -1.54
C THR A 138 -12.53 -5.83 -1.96
N LYS A 139 -12.31 -6.80 -1.08
CA LYS A 139 -12.46 -8.23 -1.37
C LYS A 139 -13.89 -8.59 -1.76
N ASN A 140 -14.88 -7.91 -1.17
CA ASN A 140 -16.29 -8.15 -1.42
C ASN A 140 -16.72 -7.77 -2.84
N TYR A 141 -15.94 -6.91 -3.50
CA TYR A 141 -16.25 -6.38 -4.83
C TYR A 141 -15.25 -6.86 -5.90
N ALA A 142 -14.21 -7.60 -5.51
CA ALA A 142 -13.17 -8.07 -6.41
C ALA A 142 -13.68 -9.06 -7.47
N CYS A 143 -14.87 -9.64 -7.24
CA CYS A 143 -15.43 -10.71 -8.04
C CYS A 143 -16.90 -10.48 -8.38
N GLY A 144 -17.19 -10.38 -9.68
CA GLY A 144 -18.55 -10.21 -10.20
C GLY A 144 -18.68 -9.00 -11.12
N LYS A 145 -19.89 -8.45 -11.21
CA LYS A 145 -20.21 -7.29 -12.08
C LYS A 145 -19.95 -5.94 -11.39
N SER A 146 -19.39 -5.95 -10.18
CA SER A 146 -19.18 -4.77 -9.32
C SER A 146 -17.85 -4.04 -9.58
N ASP A 147 -17.33 -4.05 -10.81
CA ASP A 147 -16.06 -3.39 -11.17
C ASP A 147 -16.01 -1.90 -10.77
N GLY A 148 -17.16 -1.22 -10.79
CA GLY A 148 -17.29 0.18 -10.35
C GLY A 148 -17.07 0.34 -8.85
N GLU A 149 -17.72 -0.48 -8.04
CA GLU A 149 -17.64 -0.46 -6.57
C GLU A 149 -16.23 -0.83 -6.10
N PHE A 150 -15.62 -1.84 -6.75
CA PHE A 150 -14.23 -2.21 -6.47
C PHE A 150 -13.27 -1.03 -6.67
N LYS A 151 -13.40 -0.32 -7.80
CA LYS A 151 -12.56 0.86 -8.09
C LYS A 151 -12.78 2.00 -7.09
N ALA A 152 -14.03 2.24 -6.70
CA ALA A 152 -14.38 3.25 -5.71
C ALA A 152 -13.75 2.93 -4.34
N LYS A 153 -13.96 1.71 -3.83
CA LYS A 153 -13.38 1.26 -2.55
C LYS A 153 -11.85 1.24 -2.56
N LEU A 154 -11.24 0.85 -3.67
CA LEU A 154 -9.80 0.93 -3.82
C LEU A 154 -9.28 2.38 -3.82
N ALA A 155 -10.04 3.33 -4.38
CA ALA A 155 -9.69 4.75 -4.33
C ALA A 155 -9.78 5.29 -2.88
N GLU A 156 -10.80 4.92 -2.12
CA GLU A 156 -10.93 5.26 -0.69
C GLU A 156 -9.72 4.73 0.11
N ALA A 157 -9.33 3.48 -0.11
CA ALA A 157 -8.14 2.89 0.54
C ALA A 157 -6.83 3.63 0.18
N ARG A 158 -6.70 4.12 -1.06
CA ARG A 158 -5.55 4.95 -1.49
C ARG A 158 -5.56 6.33 -0.84
N THR A 159 -6.73 6.93 -0.63
CA THR A 159 -6.84 8.19 0.10
C THR A 159 -6.45 8.01 1.56
N ALA A 160 -6.92 6.94 2.21
CA ALA A 160 -6.51 6.60 3.57
C ALA A 160 -4.99 6.40 3.70
N LEU A 161 -4.34 5.82 2.69
CA LEU A 161 -2.88 5.72 2.66
C LEU A 161 -2.17 7.07 2.73
N LYS A 162 -2.68 8.09 2.02
CA LYS A 162 -2.09 9.42 2.04
C LYS A 162 -2.13 10.03 3.44
N LEU A 163 -3.21 9.79 4.19
CA LEU A 163 -3.35 10.23 5.57
C LEU A 163 -2.32 9.55 6.48
N VAL A 164 -2.18 8.22 6.38
CA VAL A 164 -1.15 7.47 7.13
C VAL A 164 0.26 8.00 6.87
N HIS A 165 0.59 8.33 5.61
CA HIS A 165 1.88 8.93 5.28
C HIS A 165 2.05 10.34 5.86
N ALA A 166 0.99 11.15 5.82
CA ALA A 166 0.99 12.49 6.40
C ALA A 166 1.19 12.44 7.91
N ASP A 167 0.49 11.56 8.62
CA ASP A 167 0.64 11.40 10.07
C ASP A 167 2.05 10.91 10.45
N ALA A 168 2.62 9.96 9.70
CA ALA A 168 4.00 9.53 9.93
C ALA A 168 5.01 10.68 9.72
N ALA A 169 4.78 11.54 8.73
CA ALA A 169 5.61 12.72 8.50
C ALA A 169 5.42 13.76 9.62
N ASP A 170 4.20 13.96 10.09
CA ASP A 170 3.86 14.87 11.19
C ASP A 170 4.52 14.43 12.50
N ILE A 171 4.48 13.13 12.84
CA ILE A 171 5.20 12.58 14.00
C ILE A 171 6.70 12.89 13.91
N ARG A 172 7.34 12.63 12.76
CA ARG A 172 8.76 12.91 12.57
C ARG A 172 9.07 14.40 12.69
N LYS A 173 8.25 15.26 12.09
CA LYS A 173 8.41 16.72 12.13
C LYS A 173 8.27 17.23 13.55
N TYR A 174 7.26 16.77 14.29
CA TYR A 174 7.02 17.16 15.69
C TYR A 174 8.19 16.77 16.59
N MET A 175 8.71 15.54 16.41
CA MET A 175 9.90 15.09 17.13
C MET A 175 11.14 15.96 16.88
N LEU A 176 11.38 16.33 15.62
CA LEU A 176 12.56 17.10 15.24
C LEU A 176 12.47 18.57 15.61
N ASN A 177 11.28 19.17 15.48
CA ASN A 177 11.11 20.61 15.56
C ASN A 177 10.56 21.09 16.90
N THR A 178 10.00 20.20 17.72
CA THR A 178 9.41 20.55 19.02
C THR A 178 10.10 19.78 20.14
N VAL A 179 9.91 18.45 20.19
CA VAL A 179 10.38 17.62 21.30
C VAL A 179 11.90 17.69 21.46
N ARG A 180 12.66 17.57 20.37
CA ARG A 180 14.13 17.57 20.43
C ARG A 180 14.71 18.91 20.89
N PRO A 181 14.31 20.08 20.33
CA PRO A 181 14.72 21.38 20.86
C PRO A 181 14.41 21.56 22.35
N ASP A 182 13.25 21.11 22.80
CA ASP A 182 12.84 21.28 24.20
C ASP A 182 13.63 20.37 25.15
N ILE A 183 13.96 19.15 24.73
CA ILE A 183 14.93 18.29 25.42
C ILE A 183 16.32 18.95 25.48
N GLN A 184 16.75 19.63 24.42
CA GLN A 184 18.05 20.32 24.40
C GLN A 184 18.06 21.54 25.32
N ALA A 185 16.97 22.31 25.36
CA ALA A 185 16.82 23.45 26.26
C ALA A 185 16.83 23.00 27.72
N LEU A 186 16.14 21.91 28.04
CA LEU A 186 16.10 21.33 29.39
C LEU A 186 17.49 21.00 29.93
N LYS A 187 18.36 20.44 29.08
CA LYS A 187 19.76 20.13 29.46
C LYS A 187 20.59 21.38 29.79
N LYS A 188 20.21 22.57 29.30
CA LYS A 188 20.94 23.82 29.53
C LYS A 188 20.61 24.49 30.88
N GLN A 189 19.45 24.20 31.48
CA GLN A 189 19.00 24.81 32.74
C GLN A 189 20.05 24.73 33.87
N LYS A 190 20.76 23.60 34.02
CA LYS A 190 21.81 23.45 35.05
C LYS A 190 23.15 24.11 34.71
N ILE A 191 23.46 24.34 33.43
CA ILE A 191 24.69 25.05 33.05
C ILE A 191 24.61 26.51 33.52
N GLU A 192 23.44 27.10 33.41
CA GLU A 192 23.19 28.47 33.86
C GLU A 192 23.15 28.55 35.39
N THR A 193 22.46 27.64 36.08
CA THR A 193 22.43 27.66 37.56
C THR A 193 23.80 27.40 38.20
N LYS A 194 24.68 26.58 37.61
CA LYS A 194 26.07 26.41 38.09
C LYS A 194 26.95 27.65 37.84
N LYS A 195 26.84 28.31 36.68
CA LYS A 195 27.62 29.54 36.41
C LYS A 195 27.24 30.69 37.35
N THR A 196 25.98 30.81 37.73
CA THR A 196 25.53 31.87 38.65
C THR A 196 26.00 31.64 40.09
N THR A 197 26.21 30.38 40.49
CA THR A 197 26.69 30.06 41.85
C THR A 197 28.20 30.25 42.04
N GLU A 198 29.00 30.15 40.97
CA GLU A 198 30.45 30.41 41.04
C GLU A 198 30.80 31.91 40.94
N GLY A 199 29.95 32.75 40.35
CA GLY A 199 30.16 34.21 40.25
C GLY A 199 29.75 35.02 41.49
N SER A 200 29.05 34.43 42.46
CA SER A 200 28.53 35.14 43.64
C SER A 200 29.37 34.96 44.91
N LYS A 201 30.49 34.22 44.85
CA LYS A 201 31.34 33.92 46.03
C LYS A 201 32.60 34.79 46.13
N ALA A 202 32.66 35.92 45.41
CA ALA A 202 33.82 36.81 45.35
C ALA A 202 33.43 38.26 45.68
N GLU A 203 32.76 38.49 46.80
CA GLU A 203 32.68 39.82 47.42
C GLU A 203 32.36 39.66 48.91
N GLU A 204 33.35 39.24 49.69
CA GLU A 204 33.37 39.41 51.14
C GLU A 204 34.34 40.57 51.40
N PRO A 205 33.89 41.76 51.82
CA PRO A 205 34.78 42.87 52.10
C PRO A 205 35.48 42.63 53.44
N GLU A 206 36.82 42.68 53.42
CA GLU A 206 37.65 42.74 54.62
C GLU A 206 37.22 43.92 55.49
N LEU A 207 36.91 43.61 56.76
CA LEU A 207 36.71 44.55 57.85
C LEU A 207 38.08 45.13 58.25
N GLU A 208 38.23 46.45 58.13
CA GLU A 208 39.14 47.26 58.96
C GLU A 208 38.35 48.30 59.75
#